data_AF-A0A2V6CJP6-F1
#
_entry.id   AF-A0A2V6CJP6-F1
#
_cell.length_a   1.000
_cell.length_b   1.000
_cell.length_c   1.000
_cell.angle_alpha   90.00
_cell.angle_beta   90.00
_cell.angle_gamma   90.00
#
_symmetry.space_group_name_H-M   'P 1'
#
loop_
_entity.id
_entity.type
_entity.pdbx_description
1 polymer ?
#
loop_
_entity_poly.entity_id
_entity_poly.type
_entity_poly.pdbx_seq_one_letter_code
_entity_poly.pdbx_strand_id
1 'polypeptide(L)'
;MVALVMFLSTFSDASLAANMIKARSISVADVDSAIASASDGDTVVLPTGTASWTSTVVLTKGITIEGAGNDKTVILDDIPVATEPRQQTADRSQGKPSGPMHRSARPGSLPGQPGGRGNSAQSIFRIEMTPHQSFRLTGITFRPGSVVRERGGGQVPHSIVTQGTCSSFRIDHCHFDQLYRSSIHINGWMYGVIDHCVFDSRARGSASILVQHTNWGGKTFGDGSWTEPPYFGSEKFVFIEDNIFNNLGSKQTNGSIDCSAGGRYVCRYNTFNNCLALSHGTESSGRLRSSRAIEIYNNTFHFTFPASAGQFRGGTAVIHDNTYTGVPISRGITLQVFREFYPFHVFGGANGTNPWDVNDSHGLYASGKHTGENASKTLVVANAGWKTNQWVGYSLTNTTQTLRNGEHYSSFITSNTNDTITYKLDDSIGPRSQGTFMSFNTGDGYEIHKVSIALDQPGRGKGDLISGNPPGPVGWPHQALEPVYSWNNKMGDSEVNISGGLVPTLQESRDYYNNTPMPGYKPYAYPHPLVSGETSHNRKARSSASAEP
;
A
#
# COMPACT_ATOMS: atom_id res chain seq x y z
N MET A 1 -69.91 23.26 6.00
CA MET A 1 -69.16 23.54 4.76
C MET A 1 -67.85 24.21 5.12
N VAL A 2 -66.76 23.45 5.21
CA VAL A 2 -65.38 23.96 5.14
C VAL A 2 -64.62 22.92 4.32
N ALA A 3 -64.18 23.30 3.13
CA ALA A 3 -63.49 22.42 2.20
C ALA A 3 -62.00 22.37 2.57
N LEU A 4 -61.50 21.17 2.86
CA LEU A 4 -60.08 20.88 3.03
C LEU A 4 -59.48 20.69 1.63
N VAL A 5 -58.72 21.67 1.15
CA VAL A 5 -57.95 21.57 -0.10
C VAL A 5 -56.66 20.79 0.20
N MET A 6 -56.60 19.53 -0.24
CA MET A 6 -55.33 18.79 -0.32
C MET A 6 -54.53 19.32 -1.52
N PHE A 7 -53.36 19.90 -1.26
CA PHE A 7 -52.34 20.08 -2.29
C PHE A 7 -51.63 18.73 -2.51
N LEU A 8 -51.95 18.03 -3.60
CA LEU A 8 -51.06 16.99 -4.13
C LEU A 8 -49.87 17.69 -4.80
N SER A 9 -48.72 17.71 -4.13
CA SER A 9 -47.45 17.99 -4.79
C SER A 9 -47.02 16.75 -5.57
N THR A 10 -47.23 16.74 -6.89
CA THR A 10 -46.62 15.77 -7.80
C THR A 10 -45.12 16.04 -7.86
N PHE A 11 -44.33 15.32 -7.05
CA PHE A 11 -42.91 15.15 -7.37
C PHE A 11 -42.84 14.25 -8.60
N SER A 12 -42.62 14.83 -9.76
CA SER A 12 -42.18 14.08 -10.94
C SER A 12 -40.75 13.63 -10.67
N ASP A 13 -40.57 12.37 -10.26
CA ASP A 13 -39.30 11.66 -10.43
C ASP A 13 -39.09 11.46 -11.94
N ALA A 14 -38.62 12.52 -12.61
CA ALA A 14 -37.95 12.35 -13.87
C ALA A 14 -36.60 11.70 -13.56
N SER A 15 -36.55 10.36 -13.63
CA SER A 15 -35.27 9.69 -13.83
C SER A 15 -34.71 10.23 -15.15
N LEU A 16 -33.80 11.19 -15.08
CA LEU A 16 -33.03 11.62 -16.25
C LEU A 16 -32.35 10.37 -16.80
N ALA A 17 -32.78 9.93 -17.99
CA ALA A 17 -32.08 8.88 -18.70
C ALA A 17 -30.64 9.35 -18.91
N ALA A 18 -29.66 8.57 -18.46
CA ALA A 18 -28.25 8.86 -18.69
C ALA A 18 -28.00 9.06 -20.19
N ASN A 19 -27.46 10.21 -20.57
CA ASN A 19 -27.17 10.51 -21.96
C ASN A 19 -25.91 9.79 -22.41
N MET A 20 -25.89 9.36 -23.67
CA MET A 20 -24.68 8.92 -24.35
C MET A 20 -24.09 10.06 -25.16
N ILE A 21 -22.89 10.49 -24.80
CA ILE A 21 -22.16 11.58 -25.46
C ILE A 21 -20.95 10.98 -26.16
N LYS A 22 -20.94 11.05 -27.48
CA LYS A 22 -19.83 10.51 -28.28
C LYS A 22 -18.72 11.55 -28.40
N ALA A 23 -17.51 11.21 -27.97
CA ALA A 23 -16.32 12.00 -28.27
C ALA A 23 -16.06 11.94 -29.79
N ARG A 24 -15.69 13.07 -30.39
CA ARG A 24 -15.45 13.16 -31.84
C ARG A 24 -14.25 12.30 -32.27
N SER A 25 -13.22 12.21 -31.43
CA SER A 25 -12.06 11.35 -31.58
C SER A 25 -11.52 10.94 -30.20
N ILE A 26 -10.45 10.16 -30.17
CA ILE A 26 -9.76 9.79 -28.92
C ILE A 26 -8.72 10.85 -28.50
N SER A 27 -8.62 11.98 -29.22
CA SER A 27 -7.73 13.06 -28.78
C SER A 27 -8.20 13.63 -27.43
N VAL A 28 -7.25 14.06 -26.59
CA VAL A 28 -7.57 14.62 -25.26
C VAL A 28 -8.59 15.75 -25.37
N ALA A 29 -8.43 16.67 -26.35
CA ALA A 29 -9.32 17.81 -26.52
C ALA A 29 -10.78 17.42 -26.85
N ASP A 30 -10.99 16.40 -27.68
CA ASP A 30 -12.33 15.93 -28.02
C ASP A 30 -12.98 15.17 -26.86
N VAL A 31 -12.17 14.41 -26.10
CA VAL A 31 -12.62 13.72 -24.88
C VAL A 31 -12.99 14.72 -23.78
N ASP A 32 -12.16 15.73 -23.53
CA ASP A 32 -12.44 16.81 -22.58
C ASP A 32 -13.71 17.58 -22.97
N SER A 33 -13.91 17.85 -24.26
CA SER A 33 -15.12 18.52 -24.76
C SER A 33 -16.39 17.69 -24.49
N ALA A 34 -16.31 16.36 -24.66
CA ALA A 34 -17.42 15.46 -24.36
C ALA A 34 -17.68 15.33 -22.85
N ILE A 35 -16.62 15.30 -22.03
CA ILE A 35 -16.75 15.32 -20.56
C ILE A 35 -17.35 16.65 -20.09
N ALA A 36 -16.98 17.77 -20.71
CA ALA A 36 -17.52 19.07 -20.37
C ALA A 36 -19.04 19.16 -20.60
N SER A 37 -19.57 18.52 -21.65
CA SER A 37 -21.01 18.47 -21.93
C SER A 37 -21.79 17.42 -21.13
N ALA A 38 -21.10 16.45 -20.51
CA ALA A 38 -21.72 15.41 -19.69
C ALA A 38 -22.22 15.95 -18.33
N SER A 39 -23.26 15.32 -17.79
CA SER A 39 -23.72 15.47 -16.40
C SER A 39 -23.46 14.19 -15.61
N ASP A 40 -23.51 14.24 -14.28
CA ASP A 40 -23.43 13.03 -13.45
C ASP A 40 -24.47 12.00 -13.90
N GLY A 41 -24.04 10.74 -14.06
CA GLY A 41 -24.83 9.63 -14.60
C GLY A 41 -24.63 9.38 -16.09
N ASP A 42 -24.16 10.36 -16.87
CA ASP A 42 -23.97 10.20 -18.32
C ASP A 42 -22.82 9.25 -18.68
N THR A 43 -22.82 8.81 -19.94
CA THR A 43 -21.75 7.99 -20.53
C THR A 43 -21.07 8.77 -21.65
N VAL A 44 -19.75 8.95 -21.54
CA VAL A 44 -18.90 9.46 -22.61
C VAL A 44 -18.28 8.29 -23.37
N VAL A 45 -18.66 8.14 -24.64
CA VAL A 45 -18.24 7.04 -25.52
C VAL A 45 -17.07 7.50 -26.38
N LEU A 46 -15.93 6.82 -26.26
CA LEU A 46 -14.74 7.02 -27.07
C LEU A 46 -14.80 6.11 -28.32
N PRO A 47 -14.55 6.64 -29.53
CA PRO A 47 -14.56 5.83 -30.74
C PRO A 47 -13.38 4.87 -30.80
N THR A 48 -13.36 4.00 -31.81
CA THR A 48 -12.18 3.18 -32.14
C THR A 48 -11.03 4.04 -32.66
N GLY A 49 -9.80 3.62 -32.39
CA GLY A 49 -8.58 4.26 -32.87
C GLY A 49 -7.47 4.27 -31.82
N THR A 50 -6.39 4.96 -32.15
CA THR A 50 -5.23 5.15 -31.28
C THR A 50 -4.89 6.62 -31.20
N ALA A 51 -4.66 7.16 -30.00
CA ALA A 51 -4.19 8.52 -29.81
C ALA A 51 -3.10 8.61 -28.75
N SER A 52 -2.13 9.49 -28.98
CA SER A 52 -1.11 9.87 -28.00
C SER A 52 -1.66 10.95 -27.07
N TRP A 53 -1.54 10.73 -25.76
CA TRP A 53 -2.01 11.67 -24.74
C TRP A 53 -0.82 12.30 -24.03
N THR A 54 -0.66 13.61 -24.19
CA THR A 54 0.41 14.42 -23.59
C THR A 54 -0.05 15.28 -22.41
N SER A 55 -1.35 15.25 -22.10
CA SER A 55 -1.96 15.98 -20.99
C SER A 55 -2.96 15.10 -20.22
N THR A 56 -3.08 15.36 -18.93
CA THR A 56 -4.00 14.65 -18.03
C THR A 56 -5.45 15.07 -18.28
N VAL A 57 -6.35 14.09 -18.37
CA VAL A 57 -7.80 14.31 -18.27
C VAL A 57 -8.22 14.25 -16.81
N VAL A 58 -8.86 15.31 -16.32
CA VAL A 58 -9.36 15.40 -14.94
C VAL A 58 -10.87 15.17 -14.92
N LEU A 59 -11.29 14.16 -14.19
CA LEU A 59 -12.68 13.74 -14.06
C LEU A 59 -13.20 14.13 -12.68
N THR A 60 -14.12 15.09 -12.63
CA THR A 60 -14.80 15.54 -11.40
C THR A 60 -16.28 15.18 -11.37
N LYS A 61 -16.78 14.54 -12.43
CA LYS A 61 -18.18 14.13 -12.61
C LYS A 61 -18.31 12.62 -12.43
N GLY A 62 -19.43 12.19 -11.84
CA GLY A 62 -19.80 10.79 -11.69
C GLY A 62 -20.33 10.20 -12.99
N ILE A 63 -19.45 9.99 -13.98
CA ILE A 63 -19.81 9.52 -15.32
C ILE A 63 -19.19 8.16 -15.64
N THR A 64 -19.67 7.54 -16.71
CA THR A 64 -18.99 6.40 -17.35
C THR A 64 -18.12 6.90 -18.52
N ILE A 65 -16.86 6.48 -18.56
CA ILE A 65 -15.99 6.61 -19.74
C ILE A 65 -15.89 5.22 -20.39
N GLU A 66 -16.39 5.09 -21.61
CA GLU A 66 -16.49 3.81 -22.31
C GLU A 66 -15.72 3.86 -23.64
N GLY A 67 -14.67 3.05 -23.76
CA GLY A 67 -14.03 2.77 -25.04
C GLY A 67 -14.73 1.66 -25.81
N ALA A 68 -14.38 1.49 -27.09
CA ALA A 68 -14.95 0.48 -27.98
C ALA A 68 -14.53 -0.97 -27.66
N GLY A 69 -13.76 -1.17 -26.57
CA GLY A 69 -13.22 -2.44 -26.11
C GLY A 69 -11.69 -2.50 -26.20
N ASN A 70 -11.11 -3.52 -25.54
CA ASN A 70 -9.67 -3.78 -25.57
C ASN A 70 -9.15 -3.84 -27.02
N ASP A 71 -8.02 -3.19 -27.23
CA ASP A 71 -7.30 -3.02 -28.50
C ASP A 71 -8.04 -2.26 -29.60
N LYS A 72 -9.26 -1.79 -29.33
CA LYS A 72 -10.04 -0.97 -30.27
C LYS A 72 -9.98 0.52 -29.94
N THR A 73 -9.98 0.88 -28.65
CA THR A 73 -9.70 2.24 -28.19
C THR A 73 -8.40 2.23 -27.42
N VAL A 74 -7.35 2.80 -28.02
CA VAL A 74 -5.97 2.74 -27.49
C VAL A 74 -5.47 4.14 -27.14
N ILE A 75 -5.06 4.32 -25.89
CA ILE A 75 -4.41 5.54 -25.41
C ILE A 75 -2.92 5.24 -25.20
N LEU A 76 -2.05 6.01 -25.87
CA LEU A 76 -0.60 5.95 -25.65
C LEU A 76 -0.21 6.95 -24.56
N ASP A 77 0.48 6.48 -23.53
CA ASP A 77 0.99 7.29 -22.42
C ASP A 77 2.20 8.13 -22.86
N ASP A 78 1.92 9.37 -23.27
CA ASP A 78 2.92 10.40 -23.59
C ASP A 78 2.87 11.57 -22.59
N ILE A 79 2.29 11.33 -21.41
CA ILE A 79 2.24 12.33 -20.35
C ILE A 79 3.69 12.65 -19.94
N PRO A 80 4.11 13.93 -19.91
CA PRO A 80 5.46 14.29 -19.51
C PRO A 80 5.83 13.76 -18.13
N VAL A 81 7.09 13.36 -17.97
CA VAL A 81 7.67 13.06 -16.65
C VAL A 81 8.30 14.36 -16.14
N ALA A 82 7.98 14.79 -14.92
CA ALA A 82 8.71 15.89 -14.33
C ALA A 82 10.14 15.40 -14.10
N THR A 83 11.08 15.96 -14.84
CA THR A 83 12.49 15.82 -14.50
C THR A 83 12.73 16.69 -13.28
N GLU A 84 12.65 16.12 -12.08
CA GLU A 84 13.28 16.75 -10.92
C GLU A 84 14.77 16.90 -11.27
N PRO A 85 15.37 18.09 -11.19
CA PRO A 85 16.81 18.20 -11.32
C PRO A 85 17.40 17.36 -10.20
N ARG A 86 18.10 16.28 -10.56
CA ARG A 86 19.05 15.64 -9.65
C ARG A 86 19.89 16.80 -9.12
N GLN A 87 19.90 17.02 -7.79
CA GLN A 87 21.04 17.69 -7.19
C GLN A 87 22.24 16.81 -7.55
N GLN A 88 22.86 17.10 -8.69
CA GLN A 88 24.22 16.73 -8.95
C GLN A 88 24.98 17.33 -7.79
N THR A 89 25.48 16.46 -6.92
CA THR A 89 26.50 16.81 -5.95
C THR A 89 27.71 17.27 -6.76
N ALA A 90 27.74 18.55 -7.11
CA ALA A 90 28.99 19.28 -7.16
C ALA A 90 29.54 19.21 -5.72
N ASP A 91 30.50 18.32 -5.50
CA ASP A 91 31.88 18.76 -5.48
C ASP A 91 32.80 17.55 -5.21
N ARG A 92 33.72 17.30 -6.13
CA ARG A 92 34.92 16.53 -5.85
C ARG A 92 35.96 17.57 -5.45
N SER A 93 36.58 17.33 -4.30
CA SER A 93 37.84 17.91 -3.82
C SER A 93 37.76 19.17 -2.96
N GLN A 94 38.68 19.18 -1.98
CA GLN A 94 39.14 20.30 -1.14
C GLN A 94 38.31 20.56 0.14
N GLY A 95 38.93 20.22 1.28
CA GLY A 95 38.35 20.42 2.61
C GLY A 95 38.58 21.81 3.20
N LYS A 96 37.70 22.21 4.13
CA LYS A 96 37.99 22.97 5.37
C LYS A 96 36.69 23.23 6.19
N PRO A 97 36.79 23.58 7.48
CA PRO A 97 35.75 23.33 8.48
C PRO A 97 34.63 24.38 8.54
N SER A 98 33.53 23.93 9.13
CA SER A 98 32.24 24.56 9.37
C SER A 98 32.26 25.83 10.24
N GLY A 99 31.51 26.85 9.81
CA GLY A 99 30.89 27.87 10.66
C GLY A 99 29.35 27.75 10.62
N PRO A 100 28.62 28.30 11.61
CA PRO A 100 27.21 27.97 11.82
C PRO A 100 26.30 28.79 10.89
N MET A 101 25.58 28.14 9.98
CA MET A 101 24.52 28.79 9.22
C MET A 101 23.16 28.60 9.89
N HIS A 102 22.69 29.68 10.52
CA HIS A 102 21.29 29.99 10.75
C HIS A 102 20.47 29.74 9.47
N ARG A 103 19.45 28.88 9.54
CA ARG A 103 18.46 28.76 8.46
C ARG A 103 17.34 29.76 8.68
N SER A 104 17.36 30.84 7.91
CA SER A 104 16.18 31.66 7.64
C SER A 104 15.21 30.86 6.78
N ALA A 105 13.95 30.82 7.22
CA ALA A 105 12.85 30.25 6.46
C ALA A 105 12.65 31.05 5.16
N ARG A 106 12.55 30.37 4.01
CA ARG A 106 11.99 30.98 2.80
C ARG A 106 10.50 30.61 2.68
N PRO A 107 9.63 31.59 2.37
CA PRO A 107 8.18 31.40 2.33
C PRO A 107 7.75 30.89 0.94
N GLY A 108 6.84 29.92 0.89
CA GLY A 108 6.27 29.45 -0.38
C GLY A 108 5.57 28.09 -0.40
N SER A 109 5.51 27.34 0.71
CA SER A 109 4.68 26.14 0.80
C SER A 109 3.30 26.50 1.36
N LEU A 110 2.27 26.40 0.54
CA LEU A 110 0.87 26.44 0.98
C LEU A 110 0.64 25.38 2.09
N PRO A 111 -0.07 25.73 3.17
CA PRO A 111 -0.45 24.77 4.19
C PRO A 111 -1.57 23.86 3.66
N GLY A 112 -1.37 22.53 3.68
CA GLY A 112 -2.48 21.57 3.55
C GLY A 112 -2.52 20.63 2.35
N GLN A 113 -1.41 20.29 1.68
CA GLN A 113 -1.42 19.13 0.79
C GLN A 113 -1.13 17.82 1.57
N PRO A 114 -2.08 16.86 1.57
CA PRO A 114 -1.92 15.60 2.29
C PRO A 114 -0.82 14.75 1.67
N GLY A 115 -0.06 14.08 2.54
CA GLY A 115 1.15 13.34 2.21
C GLY A 115 1.02 12.45 0.98
N GLY A 116 1.99 12.66 0.10
CA GLY A 116 2.22 11.90 -1.12
C GLY A 116 3.09 12.79 -1.99
N ARG A 117 4.41 12.59 -1.96
CA ARG A 117 5.31 13.13 -3.01
C ARG A 117 5.08 12.38 -4.34
N GLY A 118 3.83 12.16 -4.69
CA GLY A 118 3.38 11.64 -5.96
C GLY A 118 2.89 12.83 -6.77
N ASN A 119 3.54 13.06 -7.88
CA ASN A 119 3.23 14.08 -8.86
C ASN A 119 1.84 13.81 -9.47
N SER A 120 0.77 14.08 -8.72
CA SER A 120 -0.62 13.80 -9.11
C SER A 120 -1.06 14.60 -10.35
N ALA A 121 -0.24 15.55 -10.80
CA ALA A 121 -0.40 16.26 -12.06
C ALA A 121 0.06 15.47 -13.31
N GLN A 122 0.50 14.20 -13.18
CA GLN A 122 1.13 13.43 -14.27
C GLN A 122 0.55 12.02 -14.44
N SER A 123 -0.76 11.94 -14.67
CA SER A 123 -1.51 10.72 -14.99
C SER A 123 -2.26 10.88 -16.33
N ILE A 124 -2.69 9.78 -16.95
CA ILE A 124 -3.61 9.82 -18.09
C ILE A 124 -4.99 10.29 -17.60
N PHE A 125 -5.51 9.61 -16.58
CA PHE A 125 -6.74 9.99 -15.89
C PHE A 125 -6.46 10.36 -14.43
N ARG A 126 -6.96 11.51 -14.01
CA ARG A 126 -7.08 11.89 -12.59
C ARG A 126 -8.56 11.97 -12.25
N ILE A 127 -9.01 11.09 -11.35
CA ILE A 127 -10.41 10.92 -10.99
C ILE A 127 -10.62 11.48 -9.59
N GLU A 128 -11.37 12.57 -9.47
CA GLU A 128 -11.62 13.31 -8.22
C GLU A 128 -13.09 13.23 -7.86
N MET A 129 -13.45 12.34 -6.94
CA MET A 129 -14.85 12.01 -6.66
C MET A 129 -15.32 12.53 -5.30
N THR A 130 -16.61 12.81 -5.22
CA THR A 130 -17.34 13.12 -3.99
C THR A 130 -18.23 11.96 -3.54
N PRO A 131 -18.67 11.92 -2.27
CA PRO A 131 -19.37 10.74 -1.71
C PRO A 131 -20.66 10.33 -2.43
N HIS A 132 -21.26 11.22 -3.20
CA HIS A 132 -22.53 11.00 -3.91
C HIS A 132 -22.35 10.59 -5.37
N GLN A 133 -21.12 10.57 -5.87
CA GLN A 133 -20.83 10.23 -7.26
C GLN A 133 -20.51 8.74 -7.41
N SER A 134 -20.83 8.20 -8.58
CA SER A 134 -20.39 6.89 -9.04
C SER A 134 -19.61 7.06 -10.33
N PHE A 135 -18.49 6.35 -10.47
CA PHE A 135 -17.63 6.46 -11.66
C PHE A 135 -17.39 5.08 -12.27
N ARG A 136 -17.35 5.01 -13.61
CA ARG A 136 -16.93 3.80 -14.33
C ARG A 136 -15.94 4.14 -15.44
N LEU A 137 -14.86 3.37 -15.54
CA LEU A 137 -13.94 3.37 -16.67
C LEU A 137 -13.91 1.99 -17.31
N THR A 138 -14.22 1.90 -18.60
CA THR A 138 -14.31 0.59 -19.26
C THR A 138 -13.88 0.57 -20.71
N GLY A 139 -13.38 -0.58 -21.18
CA GLY A 139 -13.18 -0.86 -22.60
C GLY A 139 -12.02 -0.10 -23.27
N ILE A 140 -10.96 0.22 -22.53
CA ILE A 140 -9.81 1.01 -23.03
C ILE A 140 -8.50 0.25 -22.82
N THR A 141 -7.65 0.25 -23.84
CA THR A 141 -6.26 -0.19 -23.74
C THR A 141 -5.33 1.00 -23.52
N PHE A 142 -4.46 0.90 -22.51
CA PHE A 142 -3.39 1.83 -22.22
C PHE A 142 -2.05 1.21 -22.61
N ARG A 143 -1.29 1.90 -23.46
CA ARG A 143 0.00 1.44 -23.99
C ARG A 143 1.10 2.48 -23.77
N PRO A 144 2.38 2.08 -23.79
CA PRO A 144 3.48 3.03 -23.79
C PRO A 144 3.40 3.96 -25.01
N GLY A 145 3.57 5.25 -24.78
CA GLY A 145 3.89 6.21 -25.83
C GLY A 145 5.39 6.32 -26.09
N SER A 146 5.78 7.45 -26.68
CA SER A 146 7.17 7.88 -26.87
C SER A 146 7.86 8.31 -25.56
N VAL A 147 7.11 8.69 -24.52
CA VAL A 147 7.67 9.05 -23.21
C VAL A 147 8.13 7.80 -22.46
N VAL A 148 9.42 7.52 -22.56
CA VAL A 148 10.08 6.42 -21.84
C VAL A 148 10.53 6.88 -20.46
N ARG A 149 10.33 6.04 -19.44
CA ARG A 149 10.91 6.23 -18.11
C ARG A 149 11.71 5.00 -17.68
N GLU A 150 12.98 5.21 -17.40
CA GLU A 150 13.81 4.23 -16.68
C GLU A 150 13.57 4.30 -15.16
N ARG A 151 13.72 3.15 -14.48
CA ARG A 151 13.45 2.98 -13.05
C ARG A 151 14.46 3.72 -12.16
N GLY A 152 14.39 5.04 -12.10
CA GLY A 152 15.09 5.84 -11.11
C GLY A 152 14.40 5.79 -9.74
N GLY A 153 15.10 5.26 -8.72
CA GLY A 153 15.06 5.65 -7.30
C GLY A 153 13.76 5.78 -6.49
N GLY A 154 12.70 6.42 -6.99
CA GLY A 154 11.55 6.90 -6.22
C GLY A 154 10.19 6.36 -6.68
N GLN A 155 9.12 6.88 -6.07
CA GLN A 155 7.73 6.52 -6.40
C GLN A 155 7.50 6.68 -7.90
N VAL A 156 6.93 5.64 -8.51
CA VAL A 156 6.59 5.64 -9.93
C VAL A 156 5.23 6.34 -10.05
N PRO A 157 5.07 7.36 -10.94
CA PRO A 157 3.76 7.93 -11.19
C PRO A 157 2.83 6.85 -11.75
N HIS A 158 1.52 7.06 -11.65
CA HIS A 158 0.53 6.09 -12.09
C HIS A 158 -0.28 6.64 -13.27
N SER A 159 -0.67 5.79 -14.20
CA SER A 159 -1.45 6.20 -15.38
C SER A 159 -2.88 6.58 -15.00
N ILE A 160 -3.46 5.95 -13.97
CA ILE A 160 -4.75 6.32 -13.39
C ILE A 160 -4.55 6.63 -11.91
N VAL A 161 -5.08 7.76 -11.45
CA VAL A 161 -5.05 8.15 -10.03
C VAL A 161 -6.44 8.56 -9.58
N THR A 162 -6.96 7.95 -8.52
CA THR A 162 -8.17 8.43 -7.84
C THR A 162 -7.82 9.34 -6.66
N GLN A 163 -8.70 10.28 -6.32
CA GLN A 163 -8.65 11.11 -5.13
C GLN A 163 -10.08 11.45 -4.66
N GLY A 164 -10.19 12.02 -3.46
CA GLY A 164 -11.48 12.44 -2.89
C GLY A 164 -12.10 11.35 -2.02
N THR A 165 -13.41 11.19 -2.09
CA THR A 165 -14.16 10.19 -1.32
C THR A 165 -15.27 9.64 -2.20
N CYS A 166 -15.32 8.33 -2.40
CA CYS A 166 -16.34 7.69 -3.22
C CYS A 166 -16.58 6.28 -2.73
N SER A 167 -17.84 5.86 -2.67
CA SER A 167 -18.22 4.51 -2.25
C SER A 167 -18.62 3.59 -3.41
N SER A 168 -18.45 4.08 -4.65
CA SER A 168 -18.96 3.42 -5.85
C SER A 168 -18.11 3.77 -7.09
N PHE A 169 -16.89 3.24 -7.17
CA PHE A 169 -16.15 3.27 -8.43
C PHE A 169 -16.07 1.87 -9.07
N ARG A 170 -15.96 1.84 -10.40
CA ARG A 170 -15.66 0.64 -11.17
C ARG A 170 -14.61 0.92 -12.24
N ILE A 171 -13.58 0.08 -12.34
CA ILE A 171 -12.64 0.09 -13.46
C ILE A 171 -12.64 -1.32 -14.03
N ASP A 172 -13.15 -1.48 -15.25
CA ASP A 172 -13.40 -2.81 -15.79
C ASP A 172 -13.08 -2.97 -17.27
N HIS A 173 -12.79 -4.20 -17.72
CA HIS A 173 -12.53 -4.48 -19.15
C HIS A 173 -11.48 -3.55 -19.77
N CYS A 174 -10.48 -3.15 -18.99
CA CYS A 174 -9.34 -2.36 -19.45
C CYS A 174 -8.10 -3.25 -19.62
N HIS A 175 -7.21 -2.84 -20.51
CA HIS A 175 -5.91 -3.51 -20.72
C HIS A 175 -4.78 -2.53 -20.47
N PHE A 176 -3.91 -2.84 -19.52
CA PHE A 176 -2.71 -2.08 -19.21
C PHE A 176 -1.50 -2.82 -19.79
N ASP A 177 -1.13 -2.46 -21.01
CA ASP A 177 -0.12 -3.14 -21.81
C ASP A 177 1.23 -2.42 -21.65
N GLN A 178 2.09 -2.98 -20.79
CA GLN A 178 3.50 -2.63 -20.70
C GLN A 178 3.76 -1.12 -20.56
N LEU A 179 3.05 -0.47 -19.64
CA LEU A 179 3.28 0.92 -19.32
C LEU A 179 4.66 1.11 -18.65
N TYR A 180 5.28 2.28 -18.88
CA TYR A 180 6.51 2.69 -18.16
C TYR A 180 6.21 3.22 -16.74
N ARG A 181 4.94 3.52 -16.49
CA ARG A 181 4.36 3.95 -15.21
C ARG A 181 3.63 2.77 -14.55
N SER A 182 3.29 2.90 -13.28
CA SER A 182 2.36 1.97 -12.62
C SER A 182 0.93 2.19 -13.15
N SER A 183 0.07 1.18 -13.14
CA SER A 183 -1.23 1.29 -13.82
C SER A 183 -2.22 2.17 -13.04
N ILE A 184 -2.54 1.78 -11.81
CA ILE A 184 -3.63 2.39 -11.02
C ILE A 184 -3.14 2.72 -9.61
N HIS A 185 -3.37 3.95 -9.17
CA HIS A 185 -3.29 4.37 -7.77
C HIS A 185 -4.68 4.71 -7.26
N ILE A 186 -5.22 3.86 -6.41
CA ILE A 186 -6.42 4.19 -5.64
C ILE A 186 -5.97 5.00 -4.43
N ASN A 187 -6.21 6.31 -4.46
CA ASN A 187 -5.97 7.20 -3.34
C ASN A 187 -7.28 7.90 -2.92
N GLY A 188 -7.29 8.45 -1.71
CA GLY A 188 -8.48 8.99 -1.07
C GLY A 188 -9.31 7.89 -0.38
N TRP A 189 -10.57 8.18 -0.06
CA TRP A 189 -11.44 7.28 0.69
C TRP A 189 -12.39 6.61 -0.29
N MET A 190 -11.91 5.52 -0.87
CA MET A 190 -12.49 4.92 -2.08
C MET A 190 -12.97 3.50 -1.80
N TYR A 191 -14.21 3.18 -2.16
CA TYR A 191 -14.75 1.82 -2.24
C TYR A 191 -15.26 1.56 -3.65
N GLY A 192 -15.05 0.34 -4.12
CA GLY A 192 -15.36 -0.01 -5.50
C GLY A 192 -14.68 -1.27 -5.92
N VAL A 193 -14.73 -1.54 -7.22
CA VAL A 193 -14.21 -2.76 -7.82
C VAL A 193 -13.35 -2.48 -9.04
N ILE A 194 -12.26 -3.22 -9.18
CA ILE A 194 -11.44 -3.32 -10.38
C ILE A 194 -11.63 -4.75 -10.89
N ASP A 195 -12.29 -4.92 -12.03
CA ASP A 195 -12.68 -6.24 -12.52
C ASP A 195 -12.46 -6.48 -14.02
N HIS A 196 -12.26 -7.73 -14.42
CA HIS A 196 -12.12 -8.11 -15.84
C HIS A 196 -11.02 -7.34 -16.60
N CYS A 197 -10.00 -6.83 -15.90
CA CYS A 197 -8.88 -6.12 -16.51
C CYS A 197 -7.70 -7.06 -16.75
N VAL A 198 -6.86 -6.68 -17.72
CA VAL A 198 -5.58 -7.36 -18.01
C VAL A 198 -4.43 -6.40 -17.71
N PHE A 199 -3.47 -6.84 -16.91
CA PHE A 199 -2.28 -6.09 -16.52
C PHE A 199 -1.02 -6.79 -17.01
N ASP A 200 -0.45 -6.34 -18.12
CA ASP A 200 0.80 -6.85 -18.67
C ASP A 200 1.96 -5.97 -18.22
N SER A 201 2.60 -6.36 -17.13
CA SER A 201 3.71 -5.63 -16.55
C SER A 201 5.02 -5.96 -17.27
N ARG A 202 5.79 -4.92 -17.62
CA ARG A 202 7.16 -5.07 -18.14
C ARG A 202 8.05 -5.83 -17.16
N ALA A 203 9.12 -6.42 -17.69
CA ALA A 203 10.20 -6.94 -16.86
C ALA A 203 10.73 -5.84 -15.90
N ARG A 204 10.72 -6.11 -14.59
CA ARG A 204 11.05 -5.15 -13.53
C ARG A 204 10.08 -3.97 -13.38
N GLY A 205 8.86 -4.11 -13.91
CA GLY A 205 7.73 -3.19 -13.70
C GLY A 205 7.40 -3.02 -12.21
N SER A 206 6.72 -1.91 -11.89
CA SER A 206 6.26 -1.62 -10.53
C SER A 206 4.86 -2.21 -10.29
N ALA A 207 4.30 -2.01 -9.09
CA ALA A 207 2.94 -2.47 -8.77
C ALA A 207 1.95 -1.98 -9.83
N SER A 208 1.13 -2.90 -10.34
CA SER A 208 0.04 -2.59 -11.25
C SER A 208 -1.02 -1.77 -10.51
N ILE A 209 -1.32 -2.12 -9.26
CA ILE A 209 -2.31 -1.43 -8.42
C ILE A 209 -1.70 -1.07 -7.07
N LEU A 210 -1.78 0.20 -6.69
CA LEU A 210 -1.48 0.69 -5.35
C LEU A 210 -2.76 1.16 -4.67
N VAL A 211 -3.06 0.64 -3.48
CA VAL A 211 -4.22 1.03 -2.67
C VAL A 211 -3.78 1.84 -1.45
N GLN A 212 -4.27 3.07 -1.35
CA GLN A 212 -4.04 4.00 -0.25
C GLN A 212 -5.36 4.67 0.16
N HIS A 213 -5.62 4.73 1.47
CA HIS A 213 -6.79 5.42 2.01
C HIS A 213 -6.43 6.69 2.75
N THR A 214 -5.63 7.55 2.10
CA THR A 214 -4.98 8.69 2.77
C THR A 214 -5.91 9.61 3.53
N ASN A 215 -7.18 9.75 3.12
CA ASN A 215 -8.14 10.64 3.75
C ASN A 215 -9.36 9.94 4.41
N TRP A 216 -9.24 8.65 4.73
CA TRP A 216 -10.27 7.91 5.45
C TRP A 216 -10.75 8.68 6.70
N GLY A 217 -12.07 8.77 6.87
CA GLY A 217 -12.66 9.49 8.02
C GLY A 217 -12.34 10.98 8.05
N GLY A 218 -12.01 11.59 6.89
CA GLY A 218 -11.60 12.99 6.79
C GLY A 218 -10.24 13.30 7.43
N LYS A 219 -9.42 12.27 7.69
CA LYS A 219 -8.07 12.43 8.26
C LYS A 219 -7.03 12.51 7.15
N THR A 220 -5.75 12.45 7.50
CA THR A 220 -4.65 12.45 6.54
C THR A 220 -3.76 11.23 6.77
N PHE A 221 -2.94 10.87 5.77
CA PHE A 221 -1.96 9.79 5.83
C PHE A 221 -2.51 8.36 6.09
N GLY A 222 -3.83 8.21 6.06
CA GLY A 222 -4.52 6.95 6.36
C GLY A 222 -4.82 6.72 7.83
N ASP A 223 -4.52 7.68 8.69
CA ASP A 223 -4.62 7.48 10.14
C ASP A 223 -6.07 7.21 10.61
N GLY A 224 -7.06 7.81 9.95
CA GLY A 224 -8.47 7.55 10.26
C GLY A 224 -8.91 6.11 9.98
N SER A 225 -8.21 5.38 9.11
CA SER A 225 -8.48 3.95 8.87
C SER A 225 -8.09 3.10 10.08
N TRP A 226 -7.13 3.56 10.89
CA TRP A 226 -6.64 2.87 12.08
C TRP A 226 -7.51 3.09 13.32
N THR A 227 -8.51 3.98 13.28
CA THR A 227 -9.48 4.16 14.38
C THR A 227 -10.71 3.25 14.27
N GLU A 228 -10.75 2.41 13.24
CA GLU A 228 -11.90 1.62 12.83
C GLU A 228 -11.59 0.11 12.83
N PRO A 229 -12.59 -0.78 13.00
CA PRO A 229 -12.40 -2.22 12.89
C PRO A 229 -11.94 -2.65 11.48
N PRO A 230 -11.53 -3.93 11.28
CA PRO A 230 -11.01 -4.39 10.00
C PRO A 230 -12.07 -4.49 8.90
N TYR A 231 -13.35 -4.60 9.28
CA TYR A 231 -14.50 -4.64 8.36
C TYR A 231 -14.54 -5.84 7.40
N PHE A 232 -13.78 -6.91 7.66
CA PHE A 232 -13.74 -8.08 6.79
C PHE A 232 -15.13 -8.57 6.39
N GLY A 233 -15.31 -8.89 5.11
CA GLY A 233 -16.60 -9.32 4.57
C GLY A 233 -17.63 -8.21 4.32
N SER A 234 -17.21 -6.94 4.26
CA SER A 234 -18.09 -5.80 3.94
C SER A 234 -17.64 -5.04 2.69
N GLU A 235 -18.44 -4.07 2.26
CA GLU A 235 -18.18 -3.20 1.11
C GLU A 235 -17.02 -2.20 1.29
N LYS A 236 -16.45 -2.08 2.50
CA LYS A 236 -15.50 -1.02 2.87
C LYS A 236 -14.06 -1.25 2.38
N PHE A 237 -13.92 -1.81 1.19
CA PHE A 237 -12.66 -2.19 0.56
C PHE A 237 -12.62 -1.76 -0.91
N VAL A 238 -11.40 -1.73 -1.45
CA VAL A 238 -11.18 -1.85 -2.89
C VAL A 238 -11.18 -3.33 -3.26
N PHE A 239 -12.15 -3.76 -4.04
CA PHE A 239 -12.21 -5.11 -4.59
C PHE A 239 -11.40 -5.19 -5.88
N ILE A 240 -10.60 -6.24 -6.00
CA ILE A 240 -9.81 -6.56 -7.18
C ILE A 240 -10.19 -7.99 -7.53
N GLU A 241 -11.02 -8.18 -8.55
CA GLU A 241 -11.58 -9.49 -8.89
C GLU A 241 -11.61 -9.81 -10.38
N ASP A 242 -11.53 -11.08 -10.75
CA ASP A 242 -11.61 -11.52 -12.15
C ASP A 242 -10.60 -10.86 -13.10
N ASN A 243 -9.44 -10.42 -12.58
CA ASN A 243 -8.38 -9.81 -13.39
C ASN A 243 -7.28 -10.82 -13.72
N ILE A 244 -6.52 -10.51 -14.77
CA ILE A 244 -5.31 -11.24 -15.16
C ILE A 244 -4.09 -10.33 -14.98
N PHE A 245 -3.13 -10.76 -14.17
CA PHE A 245 -1.86 -10.07 -13.94
C PHE A 245 -0.71 -10.88 -14.53
N ASN A 246 -0.02 -10.33 -15.51
CA ASN A 246 1.13 -10.96 -16.15
C ASN A 246 2.41 -10.16 -15.87
N ASN A 247 3.43 -10.85 -15.40
CA ASN A 247 4.78 -10.32 -15.38
C ASN A 247 5.56 -10.92 -16.54
N LEU A 248 5.86 -10.08 -17.53
CA LEU A 248 6.58 -10.46 -18.75
C LEU A 248 8.11 -10.54 -18.54
N GLY A 249 8.58 -10.34 -17.31
CA GLY A 249 9.97 -10.52 -16.92
C GLY A 249 10.32 -11.96 -16.50
N SER A 250 11.61 -12.19 -16.32
CA SER A 250 12.18 -13.48 -15.89
C SER A 250 12.45 -13.57 -14.38
N LYS A 251 11.96 -12.60 -13.60
CA LYS A 251 12.16 -12.54 -12.13
C LYS A 251 10.89 -12.02 -11.47
N GLN A 252 10.70 -12.40 -10.21
CA GLN A 252 9.58 -11.96 -9.39
C GLN A 252 9.47 -10.44 -9.36
N THR A 253 8.25 -9.91 -9.45
CA THR A 253 7.98 -8.49 -9.26
C THR A 253 8.20 -8.11 -7.79
N ASN A 254 8.48 -6.83 -7.53
CA ASN A 254 8.49 -6.29 -6.17
C ASN A 254 7.05 -6.01 -5.66
N GLY A 255 6.04 -6.76 -6.14
CA GLY A 255 4.61 -6.55 -5.89
C GLY A 255 3.84 -6.12 -7.14
N SER A 256 2.70 -6.78 -7.40
CA SER A 256 1.73 -6.41 -8.45
C SER A 256 0.52 -5.68 -7.88
N ILE A 257 0.13 -6.02 -6.66
CA ILE A 257 -0.78 -5.23 -5.82
C ILE A 257 -0.01 -4.80 -4.58
N ASP A 258 -0.08 -3.52 -4.25
CA ASP A 258 0.60 -2.91 -3.10
C ASP A 258 -0.40 -2.08 -2.28
N CYS A 259 -0.11 -1.89 -1.00
CA CYS A 259 -1.00 -1.22 -0.07
C CYS A 259 -0.24 -0.51 1.06
N SER A 260 -0.65 0.71 1.37
CA SER A 260 -0.15 1.55 2.49
C SER A 260 -1.19 2.61 2.86
N ALA A 261 -0.84 3.55 3.72
CA ALA A 261 -1.66 4.70 4.12
C ALA A 261 -3.09 4.33 4.52
N GLY A 262 -3.24 3.37 5.44
CA GLY A 262 -4.54 2.89 5.91
C GLY A 262 -5.34 2.13 4.86
N GLY A 263 -4.71 1.77 3.73
CA GLY A 263 -5.31 1.09 2.60
C GLY A 263 -5.92 -0.26 2.99
N ARG A 264 -7.00 -0.61 2.27
CA ARG A 264 -7.78 -1.83 2.46
C ARG A 264 -8.13 -2.42 1.11
N TYR A 265 -7.80 -3.68 0.87
CA TYR A 265 -8.18 -4.34 -0.38
C TYR A 265 -8.62 -5.79 -0.18
N VAL A 266 -9.50 -6.23 -1.09
CA VAL A 266 -9.88 -7.63 -1.29
C VAL A 266 -9.37 -8.06 -2.65
N CYS A 267 -8.51 -9.07 -2.69
CA CYS A 267 -7.97 -9.66 -3.91
C CYS A 267 -8.57 -11.06 -4.06
N ARG A 268 -9.46 -11.26 -5.03
CA ARG A 268 -10.17 -12.54 -5.18
C ARG A 268 -10.43 -12.97 -6.62
N TYR A 269 -10.44 -14.28 -6.90
CA TYR A 269 -10.75 -14.80 -8.24
C TYR A 269 -9.86 -14.25 -9.37
N ASN A 270 -8.66 -13.76 -9.07
CA ASN A 270 -7.72 -13.29 -10.07
C ASN A 270 -6.76 -14.41 -10.51
N THR A 271 -6.21 -14.25 -11.72
CA THR A 271 -5.11 -15.06 -12.23
C THR A 271 -3.82 -14.25 -12.22
N PHE A 272 -2.82 -14.72 -11.47
CA PHE A 272 -1.49 -14.12 -11.39
C PHE A 272 -0.46 -15.02 -12.07
N ASN A 273 0.10 -14.56 -13.18
CA ASN A 273 1.24 -15.19 -13.85
C ASN A 273 2.51 -14.42 -13.48
N ASN A 274 3.41 -15.07 -12.73
CA ASN A 274 4.69 -14.52 -12.28
C ASN A 274 4.56 -13.24 -11.42
N CYS A 275 3.40 -13.08 -10.78
CA CYS A 275 2.97 -11.90 -10.03
C CYS A 275 2.56 -12.28 -8.60
N LEU A 276 2.44 -11.29 -7.71
CA LEU A 276 2.02 -11.48 -6.33
C LEU A 276 1.35 -10.21 -5.76
N ALA A 277 0.64 -10.36 -4.65
CA ALA A 277 0.08 -9.27 -3.86
C ALA A 277 0.89 -9.09 -2.57
N LEU A 278 1.06 -7.84 -2.11
CA LEU A 278 1.84 -7.52 -0.91
C LEU A 278 1.29 -6.29 -0.18
N SER A 279 1.98 -5.89 0.89
CA SER A 279 1.74 -4.63 1.58
C SER A 279 3.00 -3.96 2.12
N HIS A 280 2.84 -2.71 2.55
CA HIS A 280 3.83 -1.91 3.26
C HIS A 280 3.41 -1.62 4.71
N GLY A 281 4.41 -1.53 5.58
CA GLY A 281 4.26 -1.18 6.99
C GLY A 281 4.53 0.30 7.28
N THR A 282 4.77 0.58 8.56
CA THR A 282 5.14 1.92 9.08
C THR A 282 6.52 2.39 8.61
N GLU A 283 7.31 1.52 7.98
CA GLU A 283 8.57 1.87 7.30
C GLU A 283 8.38 2.68 6.00
N SER A 284 7.13 2.91 5.59
CA SER A 284 6.78 3.74 4.42
C SER A 284 7.25 5.20 4.63
N SER A 285 8.49 5.49 4.19
CA SER A 285 9.13 6.78 4.41
C SER A 285 8.37 7.98 3.80
N GLY A 286 8.54 9.16 4.40
CA GLY A 286 7.82 10.41 4.04
C GLY A 286 6.57 10.70 4.91
N ARG A 287 6.26 9.78 5.83
CA ARG A 287 5.05 9.66 6.67
C ARG A 287 3.76 9.47 5.88
N LEU A 288 3.63 8.38 5.13
CA LEU A 288 2.32 7.73 4.88
C LEU A 288 2.32 6.44 5.71
N ARG A 289 1.19 6.03 6.33
CA ARG A 289 1.23 4.97 7.36
C ARG A 289 1.04 3.55 6.80
N SER A 290 0.90 2.52 7.62
CA SER A 290 0.86 1.11 7.20
C SER A 290 -0.45 0.72 6.47
N SER A 291 -0.48 -0.42 5.77
CA SER A 291 -1.70 -1.12 5.35
C SER A 291 -2.58 -1.50 6.53
N ARG A 292 -3.92 -1.44 6.38
CA ARG A 292 -4.83 -1.65 7.51
C ARG A 292 -5.48 -3.03 7.55
N ALA A 293 -6.08 -3.49 6.45
CA ALA A 293 -6.82 -4.74 6.38
C ALA A 293 -6.80 -5.32 4.95
N ILE A 294 -6.52 -6.62 4.80
CA ILE A 294 -6.38 -7.27 3.49
C ILE A 294 -7.12 -8.61 3.46
N GLU A 295 -7.87 -8.89 2.41
CA GLU A 295 -8.39 -10.24 2.11
C GLU A 295 -7.74 -10.75 0.81
N ILE A 296 -7.22 -11.98 0.80
CA ILE A 296 -6.72 -12.64 -0.41
C ILE A 296 -7.30 -14.05 -0.50
N TYR A 297 -8.19 -14.31 -1.46
CA TYR A 297 -8.77 -15.64 -1.58
C TYR A 297 -9.22 -16.07 -2.96
N ASN A 298 -9.30 -17.38 -3.20
CA ASN A 298 -9.74 -17.95 -4.48
C ASN A 298 -8.93 -17.43 -5.69
N ASN A 299 -7.66 -17.05 -5.51
CA ASN A 299 -6.80 -16.65 -6.62
C ASN A 299 -5.95 -17.83 -7.10
N THR A 300 -5.53 -17.78 -8.36
CA THR A 300 -4.51 -18.69 -8.90
C THR A 300 -3.20 -17.92 -9.09
N PHE A 301 -2.12 -18.40 -8.49
CA PHE A 301 -0.76 -17.91 -8.66
C PHE A 301 0.08 -18.95 -9.41
N HIS A 302 0.62 -18.58 -10.56
CA HIS A 302 1.46 -19.44 -11.38
C HIS A 302 2.85 -18.84 -11.51
N PHE A 303 3.89 -19.60 -11.14
CA PHE A 303 5.28 -19.14 -11.24
C PHE A 303 6.10 -20.02 -12.19
N THR A 304 6.90 -19.40 -13.05
CA THR A 304 7.84 -20.09 -13.97
C THR A 304 9.30 -19.92 -13.55
N PHE A 305 9.55 -19.29 -12.40
CA PHE A 305 10.87 -19.08 -11.80
C PHE A 305 10.78 -19.16 -10.26
N PRO A 306 11.92 -19.33 -9.55
CA PRO A 306 11.92 -19.35 -8.08
C PRO A 306 11.30 -18.07 -7.50
N ALA A 307 10.33 -18.24 -6.61
CA ALA A 307 9.52 -17.16 -6.06
C ALA A 307 9.16 -17.39 -4.57
N SER A 308 8.49 -16.42 -3.96
CA SER A 308 7.73 -16.54 -2.72
C SER A 308 6.31 -16.04 -2.93
N ALA A 309 5.40 -16.35 -2.01
CA ALA A 309 4.03 -15.84 -2.09
C ALA A 309 3.90 -14.34 -1.74
N GLY A 310 4.99 -13.65 -1.38
CA GLY A 310 5.00 -12.23 -1.04
C GLY A 310 5.25 -11.93 0.44
N GLN A 311 4.96 -10.69 0.85
CA GLN A 311 5.17 -10.21 2.22
C GLN A 311 4.09 -9.22 2.65
N PHE A 312 3.71 -9.27 3.93
CA PHE A 312 2.85 -8.27 4.57
C PHE A 312 3.56 -7.62 5.76
N ARG A 313 3.45 -6.30 5.84
CA ARG A 313 4.26 -5.49 6.75
C ARG A 313 3.49 -4.67 7.78
N GLY A 314 2.17 -4.84 7.82
CA GLY A 314 1.36 -4.32 8.91
C GLY A 314 -0.14 -4.52 8.72
N GLY A 315 -0.89 -4.22 9.77
CA GLY A 315 -2.34 -4.43 9.83
C GLY A 315 -2.73 -5.89 10.04
N THR A 316 -3.92 -6.24 9.58
CA THR A 316 -4.46 -7.60 9.66
C THR A 316 -4.82 -8.14 8.27
N ALA A 317 -4.90 -9.47 8.14
CA ALA A 317 -5.28 -10.09 6.88
C ALA A 317 -6.00 -11.43 7.05
N VAL A 318 -6.79 -11.78 6.04
CA VAL A 318 -7.42 -13.10 5.86
C VAL A 318 -6.97 -13.65 4.50
N ILE A 319 -6.26 -14.77 4.49
CA ILE A 319 -5.62 -15.33 3.30
C ILE A 319 -6.06 -16.78 3.13
N HIS A 320 -6.88 -17.13 2.15
CA HIS A 320 -7.37 -18.50 2.06
C HIS A 320 -7.76 -18.98 0.67
N ASP A 321 -7.90 -20.29 0.49
CA ASP A 321 -8.39 -20.89 -0.76
C ASP A 321 -7.60 -20.44 -2.02
N ASN A 322 -6.33 -20.05 -1.87
CA ASN A 322 -5.49 -19.68 -3.01
C ASN A 322 -4.74 -20.90 -3.54
N THR A 323 -4.58 -20.99 -4.86
CA THR A 323 -3.86 -22.09 -5.51
C THR A 323 -2.55 -21.57 -6.11
N TYR A 324 -1.44 -22.21 -5.76
CA TYR A 324 -0.10 -21.95 -6.27
C TYR A 324 0.33 -23.09 -7.20
N THR A 325 0.88 -22.77 -8.36
CA THR A 325 1.30 -23.75 -9.37
C THR A 325 2.63 -23.37 -10.04
N GLY A 326 3.22 -24.31 -10.78
CA GLY A 326 4.47 -24.11 -11.51
C GLY A 326 5.71 -24.44 -10.66
N VAL A 327 6.76 -23.61 -10.76
CA VAL A 327 8.00 -23.76 -9.99
C VAL A 327 7.68 -23.62 -8.50
N PRO A 328 8.14 -24.55 -7.63
CA PRO A 328 7.94 -24.48 -6.19
C PRO A 328 8.32 -23.12 -5.59
N ILE A 329 7.37 -22.52 -4.87
CA ILE A 329 7.65 -21.33 -4.07
C ILE A 329 8.49 -21.70 -2.86
N SER A 330 9.43 -20.82 -2.52
CA SER A 330 10.35 -21.02 -1.39
C SER A 330 9.69 -20.89 -0.01
N ARG A 331 8.55 -20.20 0.06
CA ARG A 331 7.75 -19.95 1.26
C ARG A 331 6.42 -19.29 0.90
N GLY A 332 5.42 -19.42 1.78
CA GLY A 332 4.20 -18.62 1.72
C GLY A 332 4.43 -17.15 2.11
N ILE A 333 3.35 -16.41 2.36
CA ILE A 333 3.44 -14.98 2.67
C ILE A 333 4.26 -14.78 3.96
N THR A 334 5.28 -13.93 3.89
CA THR A 334 6.12 -13.63 5.06
C THR A 334 5.62 -12.35 5.73
N LEU A 335 5.21 -12.45 6.98
CA LEU A 335 4.92 -11.31 7.84
C LEU A 335 6.25 -10.68 8.28
N GLN A 336 6.32 -9.35 8.24
CA GLN A 336 7.56 -8.61 8.46
C GLN A 336 7.30 -7.34 9.28
N VAL A 337 8.28 -6.94 10.08
CA VAL A 337 8.27 -5.68 10.85
C VAL A 337 9.63 -5.02 10.66
N PHE A 338 9.78 -4.22 9.61
CA PHE A 338 11.10 -3.69 9.25
C PHE A 338 11.68 -2.77 10.33
N ARG A 339 10.81 -2.10 11.11
CA ARG A 339 11.23 -1.26 12.24
C ARG A 339 12.04 -2.00 13.31
N GLU A 340 11.95 -3.33 13.41
CA GLU A 340 12.76 -4.10 14.36
C GLU A 340 14.20 -4.35 13.91
N PHE A 341 14.54 -4.00 12.65
CA PHE A 341 15.90 -4.16 12.13
C PHE A 341 16.44 -2.97 11.34
N TYR A 342 15.64 -1.90 11.23
CA TYR A 342 16.10 -0.61 10.73
C TYR A 342 15.18 0.51 11.27
N PRO A 343 15.71 1.65 11.72
CA PRO A 343 14.89 2.75 12.23
C PRO A 343 14.44 3.68 11.09
N PHE A 344 13.11 3.79 10.89
CA PHE A 344 12.53 4.54 9.76
C PHE A 344 11.90 5.85 10.19
N HIS A 345 12.36 6.96 9.61
CA HIS A 345 11.71 8.25 9.78
C HIS A 345 10.25 8.23 9.26
N VAL A 346 9.24 8.68 10.02
CA VAL A 346 9.26 9.41 11.30
C VAL A 346 9.05 8.53 12.55
N PHE A 347 8.75 7.24 12.38
CA PHE A 347 8.33 6.37 13.49
C PHE A 347 9.49 5.66 14.18
N GLY A 348 10.71 5.79 13.68
CA GLY A 348 11.94 5.22 14.24
C GLY A 348 11.97 3.70 14.28
N GLY A 349 12.96 3.16 14.99
CA GLY A 349 13.12 1.72 15.20
C GLY A 349 12.25 1.21 16.34
N ALA A 350 11.73 0.00 16.22
CA ALA A 350 11.09 -0.76 17.29
C ALA A 350 12.17 -1.49 18.09
N ASN A 351 12.93 -0.74 18.86
CA ASN A 351 14.17 -1.17 19.50
C ASN A 351 14.05 -1.35 21.02
N GLY A 352 12.83 -1.33 21.56
CA GLY A 352 12.58 -1.45 23.00
C GLY A 352 12.66 -0.13 23.78
N THR A 353 12.88 1.02 23.12
CA THR A 353 12.86 2.34 23.77
C THR A 353 11.92 3.34 23.11
N ASN A 354 11.31 2.98 21.98
CA ASN A 354 10.51 3.87 21.18
C ASN A 354 9.08 3.98 21.71
N PRO A 355 8.59 5.19 22.05
CA PRO A 355 7.27 5.37 22.68
C PRO A 355 6.09 4.97 21.79
N TRP A 356 6.29 4.82 20.48
CA TRP A 356 5.25 4.30 19.58
C TRP A 356 4.97 2.81 19.76
N ASP A 357 5.82 2.08 20.47
CA ASP A 357 5.79 0.63 20.60
C ASP A 357 5.45 0.21 22.04
N VAL A 358 5.04 -1.04 22.23
CA VAL A 358 4.93 -1.64 23.57
C VAL A 358 6.29 -2.20 23.95
N ASN A 359 7.00 -1.48 24.80
CA ASN A 359 8.32 -1.87 25.29
C ASN A 359 8.22 -2.63 26.60
N ASP A 360 9.16 -3.54 26.84
CA ASP A 360 9.26 -4.26 28.10
C ASP A 360 9.59 -3.29 29.24
N SER A 361 8.85 -3.38 30.35
CA SER A 361 8.95 -2.44 31.47
C SER A 361 10.27 -2.51 32.22
N HIS A 362 11.07 -3.57 32.05
CA HIS A 362 12.42 -3.64 32.61
C HIS A 362 13.32 -2.53 32.04
N GLY A 363 13.07 -2.06 30.81
CA GLY A 363 13.91 -1.08 30.15
C GLY A 363 15.26 -1.66 29.73
N LEU A 364 16.36 -1.05 30.18
CA LEU A 364 17.73 -1.42 29.78
C LEU A 364 18.14 -2.76 30.43
N TYR A 365 18.47 -3.75 29.60
CA TYR A 365 18.92 -5.07 30.04
C TYR A 365 20.44 -5.20 30.14
N ALA A 366 21.17 -4.61 29.18
CA ALA A 366 22.63 -4.59 29.17
C ALA A 366 23.14 -3.43 28.32
N SER A 367 24.31 -2.90 28.67
CA SER A 367 25.01 -1.92 27.86
C SER A 367 26.52 -2.06 28.03
N GLY A 368 27.27 -1.45 27.12
CA GLY A 368 28.73 -1.48 27.18
C GLY A 368 29.36 -1.02 25.89
N LYS A 369 30.58 -1.53 25.62
CA LYS A 369 31.39 -1.17 24.47
C LYS A 369 31.73 -2.40 23.63
N HIS A 370 31.69 -2.25 22.32
CA HIS A 370 32.21 -3.25 21.38
C HIS A 370 33.74 -3.31 21.51
N THR A 371 34.27 -4.51 21.73
CA THR A 371 35.72 -4.77 21.88
C THR A 371 36.30 -5.49 20.66
N GLY A 372 35.47 -5.86 19.68
CA GLY A 372 35.92 -6.50 18.45
C GLY A 372 36.51 -5.52 17.44
N GLU A 373 36.82 -6.03 16.25
CA GLU A 373 37.34 -5.24 15.13
C GLU A 373 36.34 -4.21 14.59
N ASN A 374 36.85 -3.26 13.80
CA ASN A 374 36.04 -2.26 13.12
C ASN A 374 35.15 -2.85 12.02
N ALA A 375 34.05 -2.16 11.72
CA ALA A 375 33.04 -2.58 10.73
C ALA A 375 32.48 -4.00 10.97
N SER A 376 32.46 -4.45 12.23
CA SER A 376 31.97 -5.77 12.61
C SER A 376 30.47 -5.90 12.39
N LYS A 377 30.05 -7.03 11.78
CA LYS A 377 28.64 -7.42 11.59
C LYS A 377 28.06 -8.20 12.77
N THR A 378 28.84 -8.32 13.83
CA THR A 378 28.45 -8.84 15.14
C THR A 378 28.88 -7.84 16.21
N LEU A 379 28.23 -7.89 17.37
CA LEU A 379 28.72 -7.20 18.56
C LEU A 379 29.60 -8.18 19.34
N VAL A 380 30.82 -7.79 19.64
CA VAL A 380 31.77 -8.56 20.47
C VAL A 380 32.05 -7.77 21.74
N VAL A 381 31.89 -8.41 22.89
CA VAL A 381 32.15 -7.85 24.22
C VAL A 381 32.99 -8.86 24.98
N ALA A 382 34.30 -8.71 24.91
CA ALA A 382 35.25 -9.63 25.51
C ALA A 382 34.95 -9.83 27.00
N ASN A 383 34.92 -11.08 27.44
CA ASN A 383 34.62 -11.48 28.82
C ASN A 383 33.22 -11.09 29.32
N ALA A 384 32.23 -10.88 28.44
CA ALA A 384 30.87 -10.55 28.87
C ALA A 384 30.23 -11.65 29.75
N GLY A 385 30.62 -12.92 29.57
CA GLY A 385 30.15 -14.03 30.40
C GLY A 385 28.66 -14.35 30.20
N TRP A 386 28.09 -14.01 29.05
CA TRP A 386 26.68 -14.28 28.74
C TRP A 386 26.42 -15.80 28.65
N LYS A 387 25.18 -16.20 28.93
CA LYS A 387 24.75 -17.56 28.58
C LYS A 387 24.47 -17.62 27.09
N THR A 388 24.77 -18.76 26.47
CA THR A 388 24.44 -18.99 25.05
C THR A 388 22.96 -18.71 24.81
N ASN A 389 22.67 -17.89 23.80
CA ASN A 389 21.33 -17.46 23.39
C ASN A 389 20.48 -16.76 24.46
N GLN A 390 21.10 -16.24 25.53
CA GLN A 390 20.44 -15.41 26.55
C GLN A 390 19.66 -14.24 25.96
N TRP A 391 20.14 -13.65 24.86
CA TRP A 391 19.62 -12.41 24.29
C TRP A 391 18.81 -12.61 23.01
N VAL A 392 18.50 -13.85 22.60
CA VAL A 392 17.69 -14.11 21.40
C VAL A 392 16.31 -13.45 21.53
N GLY A 393 15.92 -12.69 20.49
CA GLY A 393 14.65 -11.96 20.45
C GLY A 393 14.66 -10.59 21.14
N TYR A 394 15.78 -10.20 21.74
CA TYR A 394 15.98 -8.83 22.26
C TYR A 394 16.42 -7.89 21.14
N SER A 395 16.21 -6.60 21.34
CA SER A 395 16.71 -5.54 20.47
C SER A 395 18.12 -5.13 20.88
N LEU A 396 18.99 -4.93 19.91
CA LEU A 396 20.33 -4.39 20.02
C LEU A 396 20.39 -3.04 19.30
N THR A 397 20.91 -2.01 19.97
CA THR A 397 21.12 -0.67 19.39
C THR A 397 22.61 -0.32 19.44
N ASN A 398 23.18 0.19 18.35
CA ASN A 398 24.48 0.86 18.37
C ASN A 398 24.27 2.33 18.76
N THR A 399 24.65 2.69 19.98
CA THR A 399 24.41 4.02 20.56
C THR A 399 25.45 5.06 20.14
N THR A 400 26.44 4.68 19.34
CA THR A 400 27.48 5.59 18.82
C THR A 400 27.25 5.93 17.36
N GLN A 401 26.78 4.98 16.56
CA GLN A 401 26.47 5.24 15.15
C GLN A 401 25.06 5.80 14.99
N THR A 402 24.97 6.92 14.28
CA THR A 402 23.72 7.59 13.94
C THR A 402 23.48 7.60 12.45
N LEU A 403 22.24 7.40 12.05
CA LEU A 403 21.76 7.68 10.72
C LEU A 403 21.70 9.18 10.43
N ARG A 404 21.53 9.53 9.15
CA ARG A 404 21.37 10.93 8.72
C ARG A 404 20.14 11.64 9.33
N ASN A 405 19.14 10.88 9.78
CA ASN A 405 17.95 11.40 10.47
C ASN A 405 18.16 11.59 11.98
N GLY A 406 19.36 11.30 12.50
CA GLY A 406 19.68 11.40 13.93
C GLY A 406 19.32 10.17 14.77
N GLU A 407 18.68 9.15 14.19
CA GLU A 407 18.34 7.91 14.90
C GLU A 407 19.54 6.97 14.98
N HIS A 408 19.56 6.13 16.02
CA HIS A 408 20.58 5.10 16.18
C HIS A 408 20.20 3.82 15.42
N TYR A 409 21.18 3.21 14.77
CA TYR A 409 20.99 1.89 14.17
C TYR A 409 20.58 0.88 15.24
N SER A 410 19.57 0.07 14.92
CA SER A 410 19.07 -0.98 15.80
C SER A 410 18.63 -2.20 15.00
N SER A 411 18.76 -3.38 15.62
CA SER A 411 18.26 -4.64 15.09
C SER A 411 17.94 -5.65 16.17
N PHE A 412 17.21 -6.73 15.85
CA PHE A 412 16.96 -7.80 16.79
C PHE A 412 18.06 -8.87 16.76
N ILE A 413 18.30 -9.46 17.92
CA ILE A 413 19.33 -10.47 18.18
C ILE A 413 18.82 -11.85 17.76
N THR A 414 19.60 -12.55 16.95
CA THR A 414 19.28 -13.88 16.41
C THR A 414 20.03 -15.01 17.12
N SER A 415 21.19 -14.73 17.70
CA SER A 415 21.94 -15.66 18.55
C SER A 415 23.01 -14.93 19.38
N ASN A 416 23.51 -15.58 20.44
CA ASN A 416 24.73 -15.13 21.11
C ASN A 416 25.55 -16.27 21.73
N THR A 417 26.87 -16.13 21.73
CA THR A 417 27.81 -16.93 22.53
C THR A 417 27.98 -16.29 23.92
N ASN A 418 29.04 -16.65 24.64
CA ASN A 418 29.38 -16.03 25.92
C ASN A 418 29.87 -14.57 25.81
N ASP A 419 30.24 -14.11 24.61
CA ASP A 419 30.84 -12.80 24.38
C ASP A 419 30.45 -12.13 23.06
N THR A 420 29.74 -12.84 22.17
CA THR A 420 29.45 -12.37 20.82
C THR A 420 27.96 -12.48 20.54
N ILE A 421 27.35 -11.38 20.11
CA ILE A 421 25.97 -11.29 19.65
C ILE A 421 25.92 -11.23 18.12
N THR A 422 25.08 -12.08 17.53
CA THR A 422 24.66 -11.99 16.13
C THR A 422 23.26 -11.40 16.07
N TYR A 423 23.03 -10.48 15.14
CA TYR A 423 21.75 -9.81 14.92
C TYR A 423 21.33 -9.92 13.46
N LYS A 424 20.05 -9.63 13.18
CA LYS A 424 19.55 -9.59 11.80
C LYS A 424 20.24 -8.45 11.05
N LEU A 425 21.00 -8.81 10.03
CA LEU A 425 21.47 -7.85 9.03
C LEU A 425 20.30 -7.52 8.10
N ASP A 426 20.08 -6.23 7.86
CA ASP A 426 19.15 -5.79 6.82
C ASP A 426 19.72 -6.19 5.46
N ASP A 427 19.16 -7.21 4.83
CA ASP A 427 19.46 -7.59 3.43
C ASP A 427 18.30 -7.23 2.49
N SER A 428 17.22 -6.68 3.04
CA SER A 428 15.90 -6.59 2.42
C SER A 428 15.64 -5.24 1.73
N ILE A 429 16.34 -4.18 2.13
CA ILE A 429 16.12 -2.80 1.62
C ILE A 429 17.00 -2.50 0.37
N GLY A 430 17.85 -3.44 -0.02
CA GLY A 430 18.60 -3.43 -1.28
C GLY A 430 19.68 -2.33 -1.39
N PRO A 431 20.51 -2.36 -2.44
CA PRO A 431 21.71 -1.53 -2.58
C PRO A 431 21.46 -0.02 -2.80
N ARG A 432 20.21 0.47 -2.67
CA ARG A 432 19.90 1.92 -2.72
C ARG A 432 20.26 2.63 -1.41
N SER A 433 20.52 1.89 -0.34
CA SER A 433 20.97 2.42 0.95
C SER A 433 22.49 2.21 1.14
N GLN A 434 23.28 2.85 0.28
CA GLN A 434 24.76 2.98 0.33
C GLN A 434 25.47 2.42 1.60
N GLY A 435 25.63 1.09 1.73
CA GLY A 435 26.38 0.48 2.84
C GLY A 435 25.83 0.71 4.26
N THR A 436 24.54 0.96 4.44
CA THR A 436 23.92 1.39 5.73
C THR A 436 23.32 0.24 6.56
N PHE A 437 24.07 -0.84 6.78
CA PHE A 437 23.67 -1.84 7.78
C PHE A 437 24.29 -1.48 9.12
N MET A 438 23.61 -1.78 10.23
CA MET A 438 24.23 -1.65 11.54
C MET A 438 25.54 -2.43 11.54
N SER A 439 26.62 -1.77 11.94
CA SER A 439 27.92 -2.40 12.20
C SER A 439 28.48 -1.84 13.50
N PHE A 440 29.52 -2.46 14.04
CA PHE A 440 30.22 -1.95 15.23
C PHE A 440 31.69 -1.67 14.92
N ASN A 441 32.15 -0.49 15.34
CA ASN A 441 33.56 -0.16 15.44
C ASN A 441 34.06 -0.39 16.87
N THR A 442 35.37 -0.68 17.03
CA THR A 442 35.98 -0.81 18.35
C THR A 442 35.69 0.44 19.18
N GLY A 443 35.08 0.26 20.36
CA GLY A 443 34.69 1.36 21.24
C GLY A 443 33.29 1.93 21.01
N ASP A 444 32.57 1.48 19.98
CA ASP A 444 31.14 1.82 19.80
C ASP A 444 30.34 1.34 21.02
N GLY A 445 29.44 2.19 21.49
CA GLY A 445 28.47 1.86 22.54
C GLY A 445 27.35 0.97 22.02
N TYR A 446 26.84 0.12 22.92
CA TYR A 446 25.64 -0.66 22.66
C TYR A 446 24.68 -0.66 23.83
N GLU A 447 23.41 -0.91 23.52
CA GLU A 447 22.34 -1.16 24.49
C GLU A 447 21.46 -2.33 24.03
N ILE A 448 21.04 -3.15 24.98
CA ILE A 448 20.08 -4.24 24.80
C ILE A 448 18.78 -3.89 25.52
N HIS A 449 17.69 -3.92 24.78
CA HIS A 449 16.33 -3.67 25.24
C HIS A 449 15.39 -4.74 24.70
N LYS A 450 14.10 -4.69 25.05
CA LYS A 450 13.10 -5.61 24.53
C LYS A 450 11.83 -4.88 24.13
N VAL A 451 11.38 -5.14 22.90
CA VAL A 451 10.08 -4.72 22.39
C VAL A 451 9.13 -5.92 22.40
N SER A 452 7.89 -5.70 22.82
CA SER A 452 6.85 -6.73 22.86
C SER A 452 5.92 -6.63 21.65
N ILE A 453 5.60 -5.39 21.24
CA ILE A 453 4.72 -5.10 20.11
C ILE A 453 5.24 -3.84 19.41
N ALA A 454 5.46 -3.94 18.10
CA ALA A 454 5.76 -2.80 17.26
C ALA A 454 4.48 -2.18 16.68
N LEU A 455 4.50 -0.86 16.52
CA LEU A 455 3.47 -0.05 15.89
C LEU A 455 3.05 -0.59 14.51
N ASP A 456 1.75 -0.83 14.37
CA ASP A 456 1.07 -1.32 13.17
C ASP A 456 1.52 -2.71 12.69
N GLN A 457 2.29 -3.47 13.48
CA GLN A 457 2.80 -4.77 13.03
C GLN A 457 1.66 -5.71 12.56
N PRO A 458 1.98 -6.70 11.71
CA PRO A 458 1.01 -7.75 11.39
C PRO A 458 0.37 -8.35 12.65
N GLY A 459 -0.96 -8.43 12.67
CA GLY A 459 -1.74 -8.87 13.83
C GLY A 459 -2.25 -7.73 14.73
N ARG A 460 -1.99 -6.46 14.38
CA ARG A 460 -2.53 -5.28 15.07
C ARG A 460 -3.49 -4.50 14.18
N GLY A 461 -4.44 -3.82 14.80
CA GLY A 461 -5.45 -3.04 14.09
C GLY A 461 -5.93 -1.83 14.88
N LYS A 462 -7.23 -1.76 15.13
CA LYS A 462 -7.90 -0.57 15.67
C LYS A 462 -7.17 -0.02 16.89
N GLY A 463 -6.85 1.27 16.88
CA GLY A 463 -6.26 1.99 18.01
C GLY A 463 -6.71 3.44 18.08
N ASP A 464 -6.08 4.20 18.96
CA ASP A 464 -6.26 5.63 19.10
C ASP A 464 -5.76 6.38 17.86
N LEU A 465 -6.38 7.53 17.60
CA LEU A 465 -6.02 8.38 16.47
C LEU A 465 -4.60 8.94 16.63
N ILE A 466 -3.74 8.64 15.67
CA ILE A 466 -2.51 9.40 15.41
C ILE A 466 -2.82 10.41 14.28
N SER A 467 -2.21 11.59 14.28
CA SER A 467 -2.43 12.59 13.24
C SER A 467 -1.24 13.54 13.09
N GLY A 468 -1.23 14.34 12.02
CA GLY A 468 -0.24 15.41 11.82
C GLY A 468 1.10 14.93 11.26
N ASN A 469 1.96 15.89 10.91
CA ASN A 469 3.34 15.65 10.48
C ASN A 469 4.22 16.76 11.05
N PRO A 470 4.91 16.56 12.19
CA PRO A 470 5.17 15.27 12.85
C PRO A 470 3.93 14.59 13.48
N PRO A 471 3.91 13.24 13.56
CA PRO A 471 2.79 12.49 14.13
C PRO A 471 2.61 12.73 15.64
N GLY A 472 1.36 12.86 16.07
CA GLY A 472 0.97 12.91 17.48
C GLY A 472 -0.46 12.43 17.74
N PRO A 473 -0.85 12.19 19.00
CA PRO A 473 0.01 12.22 20.19
C PRO A 473 1.07 11.11 20.16
N VAL A 474 2.27 11.39 20.69
CA VAL A 474 3.38 10.42 20.74
C VAL A 474 3.14 9.44 21.88
N GLY A 475 3.02 8.16 21.54
CA GLY A 475 2.76 7.08 22.49
C GLY A 475 2.18 5.85 21.79
N TRP A 476 2.14 4.72 22.50
CA TRP A 476 1.47 3.52 22.01
C TRP A 476 -0.03 3.82 21.80
N PRO A 477 -0.58 3.66 20.58
CA PRO A 477 -1.96 4.04 20.31
C PRO A 477 -2.96 2.94 20.69
N HIS A 478 -2.66 2.09 21.66
CA HIS A 478 -3.58 1.05 22.17
C HIS A 478 -4.17 0.13 21.09
N GLN A 479 -3.36 -0.31 20.13
CA GLN A 479 -3.86 -1.13 19.01
C GLN A 479 -4.37 -2.49 19.48
N ALA A 480 -5.60 -2.81 19.09
CA ALA A 480 -6.23 -4.08 19.33
C ALA A 480 -5.46 -5.22 18.65
N LEU A 481 -5.50 -6.40 19.28
CA LEU A 481 -5.09 -7.64 18.64
C LEU A 481 -6.14 -8.01 17.57
N GLU A 482 -5.71 -8.00 16.31
CA GLU A 482 -6.49 -8.38 15.14
C GLU A 482 -5.65 -9.37 14.31
N PRO A 483 -5.63 -10.66 14.68
CA PRO A 483 -4.68 -11.60 14.12
C PRO A 483 -4.84 -11.80 12.61
N VAL A 484 -3.76 -12.20 11.96
CA VAL A 484 -3.79 -12.67 10.57
C VAL A 484 -4.25 -14.13 10.54
N TYR A 485 -5.21 -14.47 9.68
CA TYR A 485 -5.68 -15.86 9.51
C TYR A 485 -5.36 -16.39 8.13
N SER A 486 -4.90 -17.64 8.07
CA SER A 486 -4.60 -18.33 6.81
C SER A 486 -5.10 -19.77 6.84
N TRP A 487 -5.73 -20.23 5.75
CA TRP A 487 -6.13 -21.64 5.60
C TRP A 487 -6.33 -22.03 4.13
N ASN A 488 -6.19 -23.32 3.82
CA ASN A 488 -6.46 -23.88 2.49
C ASN A 488 -5.76 -23.15 1.33
N ASN A 489 -4.55 -22.65 1.57
CA ASN A 489 -3.69 -22.13 0.50
C ASN A 489 -2.83 -23.30 0.03
N LYS A 490 -2.87 -23.65 -1.25
CA LYS A 490 -2.37 -24.94 -1.72
C LYS A 490 -1.34 -24.83 -2.81
N MET A 491 -0.30 -25.68 -2.75
CA MET A 491 0.56 -26.00 -3.87
C MET A 491 0.58 -27.51 -4.05
N GLY A 492 -0.16 -28.01 -5.05
CA GLY A 492 -0.55 -29.43 -5.08
C GLY A 492 -1.29 -29.78 -3.78
N ASP A 493 -0.90 -30.89 -3.14
CA ASP A 493 -1.50 -31.33 -1.88
C ASP A 493 -0.95 -30.59 -0.63
N SER A 494 0.11 -29.79 -0.80
CA SER A 494 0.80 -29.13 0.32
C SER A 494 0.17 -27.80 0.71
N GLU A 495 0.11 -27.52 2.02
CA GLU A 495 -0.28 -26.20 2.54
C GLU A 495 0.81 -25.15 2.30
N VAL A 496 0.40 -23.96 1.92
CA VAL A 496 1.23 -22.76 1.77
C VAL A 496 0.95 -21.85 2.97
N ASN A 497 1.68 -22.08 4.05
CA ASN A 497 1.52 -21.34 5.30
C ASN A 497 2.18 -19.96 5.27
N ILE A 498 1.61 -19.04 6.05
CA ILE A 498 2.26 -17.78 6.42
C ILE A 498 3.39 -18.03 7.43
N SER A 499 4.37 -17.14 7.42
CA SER A 499 5.52 -17.18 8.35
C SER A 499 5.71 -15.83 9.04
N GLY A 500 6.03 -15.84 10.33
CA GLY A 500 6.46 -14.64 11.07
C GLY A 500 7.85 -14.12 10.69
N GLY A 501 8.55 -14.75 9.73
CA GLY A 501 9.81 -14.25 9.19
C GLY A 501 10.95 -14.11 10.20
N LEU A 502 10.89 -14.87 11.30
CA LEU A 502 11.80 -14.81 12.46
C LEU A 502 11.80 -13.47 13.21
N VAL A 503 10.79 -12.61 12.98
CA VAL A 503 10.62 -11.36 13.71
C VAL A 503 10.15 -11.67 15.14
N PRO A 504 10.88 -11.23 16.19
CA PRO A 504 10.58 -11.61 17.57
C PRO A 504 9.18 -11.20 18.07
N THR A 505 8.64 -10.08 17.61
CA THR A 505 7.30 -9.62 18.04
C THR A 505 6.15 -10.37 17.36
N LEU A 506 6.41 -11.20 16.34
CA LEU A 506 5.38 -11.97 15.64
C LEU A 506 5.31 -13.40 16.17
N GLN A 507 4.18 -13.75 16.79
CA GLN A 507 3.96 -15.07 17.38
C GLN A 507 2.80 -15.77 16.70
N GLU A 508 3.05 -16.99 16.21
CA GLU A 508 2.00 -17.90 15.78
C GLU A 508 1.10 -18.25 16.97
N SER A 509 -0.18 -18.47 16.72
CA SER A 509 -1.22 -18.67 17.75
C SER A 509 -1.49 -17.43 18.62
N ARG A 510 -0.99 -16.25 18.21
CA ARG A 510 -1.32 -14.96 18.82
C ARG A 510 -1.59 -13.91 17.76
N ASP A 511 -0.56 -13.55 17.00
CA ASP A 511 -0.61 -12.48 15.98
C ASP A 511 -0.99 -13.03 14.60
N TYR A 512 -0.75 -14.32 14.37
CA TYR A 512 -1.19 -15.03 13.18
C TYR A 512 -1.52 -16.50 13.45
N TYR A 513 -2.38 -17.07 12.60
CA TYR A 513 -2.83 -18.46 12.69
C TYR A 513 -2.78 -19.11 11.31
N ASN A 514 -2.03 -20.20 11.18
CA ASN A 514 -2.04 -21.07 10.01
C ASN A 514 -3.12 -22.14 10.13
N ASN A 515 -3.60 -22.63 8.98
CA ASN A 515 -4.58 -23.71 8.85
C ASN A 515 -5.82 -23.51 9.73
N THR A 516 -6.21 -22.24 9.93
CA THR A 516 -7.28 -21.86 10.86
C THR A 516 -8.19 -20.84 10.19
N PRO A 517 -9.44 -21.21 9.88
CA PRO A 517 -10.46 -20.25 9.46
C PRO A 517 -10.69 -19.18 10.52
N MET A 518 -10.77 -17.92 10.10
CA MET A 518 -11.09 -16.82 11.02
C MET A 518 -12.51 -17.02 11.60
N PRO A 519 -12.67 -17.02 12.93
CA PRO A 519 -13.99 -17.18 13.55
C PRO A 519 -14.99 -16.13 13.08
N GLY A 520 -16.16 -16.58 12.59
CA GLY A 520 -17.25 -15.71 12.16
C GLY A 520 -17.02 -14.98 10.82
N TYR A 521 -15.88 -15.17 10.16
CA TYR A 521 -15.60 -14.55 8.87
C TYR A 521 -16.52 -15.11 7.78
N LYS A 522 -17.05 -14.20 6.97
CA LYS A 522 -17.79 -14.50 5.75
C LYS A 522 -17.29 -13.57 4.65
N PRO A 523 -16.85 -14.09 3.49
CA PRO A 523 -16.49 -13.25 2.36
C PRO A 523 -17.65 -12.34 1.94
N TYR A 524 -17.34 -11.13 1.48
CA TYR A 524 -18.35 -10.25 0.89
C TYR A 524 -18.94 -10.87 -0.38
N ALA A 525 -20.15 -10.45 -0.78
CA ALA A 525 -20.83 -10.97 -1.97
C ALA A 525 -19.93 -10.96 -3.21
N TYR A 526 -19.92 -12.08 -3.96
CA TYR A 526 -19.20 -12.25 -5.23
C TYR A 526 -20.17 -12.73 -6.33
N PRO A 527 -20.12 -12.14 -7.55
CA PRO A 527 -19.30 -10.99 -7.91
C PRO A 527 -19.71 -9.75 -7.11
N HIS A 528 -18.84 -8.75 -7.04
CA HIS A 528 -19.13 -7.50 -6.33
C HIS A 528 -20.41 -6.88 -6.93
N PRO A 529 -21.32 -6.28 -6.14
CA PRO A 529 -22.61 -5.79 -6.67
C PRO A 529 -22.52 -4.75 -7.79
N LEU A 530 -21.40 -4.02 -7.89
CA LEU A 530 -21.14 -3.10 -9.01
C LEU A 530 -20.83 -3.81 -10.34
N VAL A 531 -20.44 -5.09 -10.30
CA VAL A 531 -20.25 -5.93 -11.49
C VAL A 531 -21.59 -6.32 -12.10
N SER A 532 -22.56 -6.68 -11.26
CA SER A 532 -23.92 -7.06 -11.67
C SER A 532 -24.87 -5.88 -11.95
N GLY A 533 -24.41 -4.63 -11.85
CA GLY A 533 -25.18 -3.43 -12.19
C GLY A 533 -26.03 -2.84 -11.05
N GLU A 534 -25.84 -3.25 -9.80
CA GLU A 534 -26.53 -2.63 -8.65
C GLU A 534 -25.79 -1.36 -8.19
N THR A 535 -26.30 -0.17 -8.53
CA THR A 535 -25.76 1.12 -8.06
C THR A 535 -26.18 1.44 -6.61
N SER A 536 -25.41 2.30 -5.93
CA SER A 536 -25.62 2.67 -4.52
C SER A 536 -27.00 3.29 -4.22
N HIS A 537 -27.66 3.91 -5.20
CA HIS A 537 -29.02 4.44 -5.06
C HIS A 537 -30.07 3.35 -4.75
N ASN A 538 -29.88 2.12 -5.27
CA ASN A 538 -30.77 1.00 -4.97
C ASN A 538 -30.52 0.36 -3.59
N ARG A 539 -29.39 0.66 -2.93
CA ARG A 539 -29.08 0.11 -1.59
C ARG A 539 -29.88 0.78 -0.48
N LYS A 540 -30.11 2.09 -0.55
CA LYS A 540 -30.94 2.81 0.45
C LYS A 540 -32.39 2.32 0.47
N ALA A 541 -32.93 1.93 -0.70
CA ALA A 541 -34.29 1.40 -0.81
C ALA A 541 -34.44 -0.01 -0.22
N ARG A 542 -33.40 -0.85 -0.29
CA ARG A 542 -33.41 -2.19 0.34
C ARG A 542 -33.12 -2.16 1.84
N SER A 543 -32.26 -1.26 2.33
CA SER A 543 -31.98 -1.18 3.78
C SER A 543 -33.16 -0.65 4.60
N SER A 544 -34.10 0.07 3.98
CA SER A 544 -35.35 0.51 4.62
C SER A 544 -36.46 -0.54 4.59
N ALA A 545 -36.32 -1.62 3.80
CA ALA A 545 -37.33 -2.68 3.69
C ALA A 545 -37.05 -3.88 4.62
N SER A 546 -35.87 -3.94 5.25
CA SER A 546 -35.47 -4.99 6.20
C SER A 546 -35.47 -4.52 7.66
N ALA A 547 -36.16 -3.41 7.95
CA ALA A 547 -36.29 -2.85 9.29
C ALA A 547 -37.76 -2.54 9.60
N GLU A 548 -38.58 -3.58 9.72
CA GLU A 548 -39.76 -3.56 10.59
C GLU A 548 -39.84 -4.92 11.32
N PRO A 549 -40.35 -4.94 12.56
CA PRO A 549 -40.02 -5.93 13.59
C PRO A 549 -40.51 -7.35 13.35
#